data_AF-A0A9W4XTY2-F1
#
_entry.id   AF-A0A9W4XTY2-F1
#
_cell.length_a   1.000
_cell.length_b   1.000
_cell.length_c   1.000
_cell.angle_alpha   90.00
_cell.angle_beta   90.00
_cell.angle_gamma   90.00
#
_symmetry.space_group_name_H-M   'P 1'
#
loop_
_entity.id
_entity.type
_entity.pdbx_description
1 polymer ?
#
loop_
_entity_poly.entity_id
_entity_poly.type
_entity_poly.pdbx_seq_one_letter_code
_entity_poly.pdbx_strand_id
1 'polypeptide(L)'
;MIAPTTFGTLFASIAIALPTSNLLPRAGGPAIVPIPSNCAVTNPMEATTLGTAFLPASATEDVALYSAYYPSNSANTTQMAEQCSQQCYGYGDHTECKASFWAENVEIPEGRLGAGQLSTACLLYKRALTDFDFTPAPEGEGTSAYTRNIAC
;
A
#
# COMPACT_ATOMS: atom_id res chain seq x y z
N MET A 1 -57.32 36.25 -40.73
CA MET A 1 -56.91 35.09 -39.91
C MET A 1 -55.82 34.35 -40.66
N ILE A 2 -54.55 34.53 -40.29
CA ILE A 2 -53.43 33.66 -40.70
C ILE A 2 -52.45 33.66 -39.52
N ALA A 3 -52.22 32.49 -38.93
CA ALA A 3 -51.30 32.26 -37.83
C ALA A 3 -49.96 31.71 -38.36
N PRO A 4 -48.79 32.14 -37.83
CA PRO A 4 -47.54 31.47 -38.11
C PRO A 4 -47.14 30.54 -36.95
N THR A 5 -46.95 29.27 -37.29
CA THR A 5 -46.41 28.20 -36.43
C THR A 5 -44.90 28.33 -36.33
N THR A 6 -44.35 28.52 -35.13
CA THR A 6 -42.90 28.47 -34.88
C THR A 6 -42.49 27.08 -34.39
N PHE A 7 -41.57 26.45 -35.13
CA PHE A 7 -40.91 25.20 -34.76
C PHE A 7 -39.84 25.46 -33.69
N GLY A 8 -39.97 24.80 -32.52
CA GLY A 8 -38.94 24.77 -31.49
C GLY A 8 -38.00 23.59 -31.71
N THR A 9 -36.73 23.86 -32.02
CA THR A 9 -35.66 22.85 -32.09
C THR A 9 -35.01 22.68 -30.72
N LEU A 10 -35.27 21.53 -30.08
CA LEU A 10 -34.62 21.10 -28.85
C LEU A 10 -33.24 20.52 -29.19
N PHE A 11 -32.16 21.19 -28.79
CA PHE A 11 -30.81 20.60 -28.78
C PHE A 11 -30.64 19.77 -27.50
N ALA A 12 -30.71 18.45 -27.63
CA ALA A 12 -30.40 17.52 -26.55
C ALA A 12 -28.88 17.27 -26.52
N SER A 13 -28.19 17.88 -25.56
CA SER A 13 -26.77 17.64 -25.28
C SER A 13 -26.62 16.23 -24.67
N ILE A 14 -26.02 15.30 -25.41
CA ILE A 14 -25.68 13.96 -24.91
C ILE A 14 -24.42 14.11 -24.07
N ALA A 15 -24.58 14.20 -22.75
CA ALA A 15 -23.46 14.10 -21.81
C ALA A 15 -22.96 12.64 -21.82
N ILE A 16 -21.76 12.42 -22.38
CA ILE A 16 -21.04 11.16 -22.25
C ILE A 16 -20.66 11.03 -20.77
N ALA A 17 -21.46 10.28 -20.01
CA ALA A 17 -21.05 9.83 -18.68
C ALA A 17 -19.87 8.89 -18.88
N LEU A 18 -18.64 9.39 -18.66
CA LEU A 18 -17.50 8.50 -18.50
C LEU A 18 -17.84 7.51 -17.38
N PRO A 19 -17.49 6.22 -17.51
CA PRO A 19 -17.59 5.30 -16.39
C PRO A 19 -16.75 5.90 -15.27
N THR A 20 -17.42 6.36 -14.22
CA THR A 20 -16.80 6.56 -12.93
C THR A 20 -16.37 5.17 -12.51
N SER A 21 -15.11 4.82 -12.77
CA SER A 21 -14.44 3.75 -12.06
C SER A 21 -14.84 3.96 -10.60
N ASN A 22 -15.57 3.01 -10.02
CA ASN A 22 -15.89 2.99 -8.59
C ASN A 22 -14.58 2.73 -7.82
N LEU A 23 -13.59 3.60 -8.01
CA LEU A 23 -12.49 3.75 -7.10
C LEU A 23 -13.10 4.43 -5.89
N LEU A 24 -13.70 3.63 -5.01
CA LEU A 24 -13.91 4.04 -3.63
C LEU A 24 -12.56 4.60 -3.15
N PRO A 25 -12.45 5.91 -2.88
CA PRO A 25 -11.34 6.39 -2.09
C PRO A 25 -11.55 5.72 -0.72
N ARG A 26 -10.72 4.74 -0.36
CA ARG A 26 -10.77 4.21 1.01
C ARG A 26 -10.46 5.40 1.92
N ALA A 27 -11.45 5.73 2.75
CA ALA A 27 -11.34 6.74 3.79
C ALA A 27 -10.19 6.35 4.73
N GLY A 28 -9.01 6.93 4.50
CA GLY A 28 -7.80 6.69 5.28
C GLY A 28 -7.18 5.29 5.08
N GLY A 29 -5.86 5.21 5.27
CA GLY A 29 -5.20 3.94 5.54
C GLY A 29 -5.58 3.39 6.91
N PRO A 30 -5.11 2.19 7.28
CA PRO A 30 -5.26 1.65 8.61
C PRO A 30 -4.80 2.66 9.68
N ALA A 31 -5.44 2.66 10.84
CA ALA A 31 -5.08 3.58 11.90
C ALA A 31 -3.65 3.29 12.39
N ILE A 32 -2.87 4.32 12.66
CA ILE A 32 -1.55 4.19 13.29
C ILE A 32 -1.78 3.99 14.78
N VAL A 33 -1.77 2.74 15.23
CA VAL A 33 -2.00 2.39 16.64
C VAL A 33 -0.69 1.88 17.25
N PRO A 34 -0.21 2.45 18.37
CA PRO A 34 1.00 1.97 19.04
C PRO A 34 0.90 0.48 19.38
N ILE A 35 1.95 -0.27 19.05
CA ILE A 35 2.04 -1.70 19.37
C ILE A 35 2.24 -1.83 20.89
N PRO A 36 1.39 -2.59 21.61
CA PRO A 36 1.53 -2.81 23.04
C PRO A 36 2.85 -3.49 23.41
N SER A 37 3.39 -3.17 24.59
CA SER A 37 4.66 -3.74 25.07
C SER A 37 4.61 -5.24 25.38
N ASN A 38 3.41 -5.82 25.50
CA ASN A 38 3.23 -7.26 25.68
C ASN A 38 3.24 -8.05 24.37
N CYS A 39 3.29 -7.38 23.21
CA CYS A 39 3.42 -8.04 21.91
C CYS A 39 4.90 -8.29 21.59
N ALA A 40 5.19 -9.45 21.01
CA ALA A 40 6.50 -9.75 20.44
C ALA A 40 6.60 -9.14 19.05
N VAL A 41 7.64 -8.33 18.83
CA VAL A 41 7.99 -7.74 17.54
C VAL A 41 9.32 -8.31 17.09
N THR A 42 9.32 -9.06 15.98
CA THR A 42 10.52 -9.74 15.47
C THR A 42 10.81 -9.32 14.03
N ASN A 43 12.08 -9.22 13.66
CA ASN A 43 12.49 -8.97 12.29
C ASN A 43 12.87 -10.28 11.58
N PRO A 44 12.09 -10.77 10.61
CA PRO A 44 12.45 -12.00 9.89
C PRO A 44 13.76 -11.88 9.08
N MET A 45 14.22 -10.66 8.79
CA MET A 45 15.45 -10.41 8.03
C MET A 45 16.66 -10.09 8.91
N GLU A 46 16.54 -10.13 10.25
CA GLU A 46 17.66 -9.88 11.17
C GLU A 46 18.80 -10.92 11.03
N ALA A 47 18.51 -12.10 10.49
CA ALA A 47 19.45 -13.21 10.34
C ALA A 47 20.06 -13.34 8.93
N THR A 48 19.72 -12.47 7.97
CA THR A 48 20.00 -12.69 6.54
C THR A 48 21.08 -11.81 5.92
N THR A 49 21.73 -12.34 4.87
CA THR A 49 22.83 -11.80 4.06
C THR A 49 22.44 -10.76 3.01
N LEU A 50 21.15 -10.44 2.83
CA LEU A 50 20.64 -9.59 1.74
C LEU A 50 20.82 -8.07 1.98
N GLY A 51 21.33 -7.68 3.15
CA GLY A 51 21.53 -6.28 3.51
C GLY A 51 20.21 -5.53 3.71
N THR A 52 20.17 -4.25 3.34
CA THR A 52 19.02 -3.35 3.51
C THR A 52 18.19 -3.14 2.24
N ALA A 53 18.50 -3.89 1.17
CA ALA A 53 17.86 -3.77 -0.14
C ALA A 53 17.19 -5.09 -0.54
N PHE A 54 15.92 -5.22 -0.20
CA PHE A 54 15.14 -6.44 -0.49
C PHE A 54 13.67 -6.09 -0.70
N LEU A 55 12.98 -6.95 -1.45
CA LEU A 55 11.56 -6.85 -1.73
C LEU A 55 10.85 -8.13 -1.32
N PRO A 56 9.55 -8.06 -0.95
CA PRO A 56 8.74 -9.25 -0.77
C PRO A 56 8.67 -10.05 -2.07
N ALA A 57 8.80 -11.37 -1.98
CA ALA A 57 8.63 -12.27 -3.10
C ALA A 57 7.18 -12.23 -3.60
N SER A 58 6.95 -12.51 -4.88
CA SER A 58 5.60 -12.59 -5.47
C SER A 58 4.70 -13.61 -4.77
N ALA A 59 5.28 -14.64 -4.14
CA ALA A 59 4.56 -15.61 -3.31
C ALA A 59 3.90 -14.99 -2.07
N THR A 60 4.18 -13.73 -1.72
CA THR A 60 3.54 -13.02 -0.60
C THR A 60 2.25 -12.29 -1.01
N GLU A 61 1.94 -12.22 -2.30
CA GLU A 61 0.75 -11.52 -2.81
C GLU A 61 -0.57 -12.17 -2.34
N ASP A 62 -0.58 -13.50 -2.18
CA ASP A 62 -1.74 -14.27 -1.72
C ASP A 62 -2.11 -13.95 -0.25
N VAL A 63 -1.14 -13.45 0.51
CA VAL A 63 -1.24 -13.11 1.93
C VAL A 63 -1.24 -11.61 2.18
N ALA A 64 -1.18 -10.77 1.15
CA ALA A 64 -1.26 -9.32 1.26
C ALA A 64 -2.67 -8.86 1.67
N LEU A 65 -2.74 -8.02 2.71
CA LEU A 65 -3.98 -7.42 3.21
C LEU A 65 -4.16 -5.99 2.70
N TYR A 66 -3.07 -5.23 2.72
CA TYR A 66 -3.09 -3.81 2.41
C TYR A 66 -1.73 -3.39 1.87
N SER A 67 -1.77 -2.33 1.06
CA SER A 67 -0.59 -1.79 0.39
C SER A 67 -0.84 -0.33 0.10
N ALA A 68 0.03 0.50 0.67
CA ALA A 68 0.09 1.92 0.42
C ALA A 68 1.39 2.26 -0.29
N TYR A 69 1.28 3.12 -1.30
CA TYR A 69 2.40 3.71 -2.01
C TYR A 69 2.28 5.22 -1.92
N TYR A 70 3.33 5.88 -1.46
CA TYR A 70 3.34 7.32 -1.24
C TYR A 70 4.73 7.90 -1.48
N PRO A 71 4.83 9.19 -1.89
CA PRO A 71 6.11 9.81 -2.15
C PRO A 71 7.00 9.80 -0.90
N SER A 72 8.28 9.45 -1.06
CA SER A 72 9.25 9.48 0.04
C SER A 72 9.57 10.93 0.41
N ASN A 73 8.86 11.45 1.41
CA ASN A 73 9.00 12.85 1.84
C ASN A 73 9.72 12.99 3.19
N SER A 74 10.15 11.89 3.79
CA SER A 74 10.70 11.88 5.16
C SER A 74 12.14 11.40 5.17
N ALA A 75 13.03 12.19 5.77
CA ALA A 75 14.40 11.77 6.05
C ALA A 75 14.49 10.75 7.21
N ASN A 76 13.39 10.49 7.92
CA ASN A 76 13.36 9.57 9.06
C ASN A 76 12.66 8.25 8.69
N THR A 77 13.37 7.43 7.94
CA THR A 77 12.90 6.14 7.42
C THR A 77 12.50 5.17 8.53
N THR A 78 13.24 5.14 9.64
CA THR A 78 12.92 4.32 10.82
C THR A 78 11.56 4.66 11.41
N GLN A 79 11.26 5.96 11.58
CA GLN A 79 9.95 6.38 12.09
C GLN A 79 8.82 6.02 11.12
N MET A 80 9.05 6.14 9.82
CA MET A 80 8.06 5.74 8.80
C MET A 80 7.80 4.23 8.81
N ALA A 81 8.86 3.42 8.94
CA ALA A 81 8.75 1.98 9.06
C ALA A 81 8.05 1.54 10.36
N GLU A 82 8.29 2.25 11.45
CA GLU A 82 7.57 2.05 12.71
C GLU A 82 6.08 2.38 12.56
N GLN A 83 5.74 3.50 11.93
CA GLN A 83 4.35 3.85 11.62
C GLN A 83 3.68 2.79 10.74
N CYS A 84 4.38 2.23 9.75
CA CYS A 84 3.86 1.13 8.94
C CYS A 84 3.54 -0.11 9.80
N SER A 85 4.38 -0.43 10.77
CA SER A 85 4.14 -1.53 11.70
C SER A 85 2.97 -1.24 12.66
N GLN A 86 2.82 0.02 13.08
CA GLN A 86 1.67 0.47 13.86
C GLN A 86 0.36 0.47 13.04
N GLN A 87 0.42 0.69 11.72
CA GLN A 87 -0.71 0.48 10.81
C GLN A 87 -1.09 -1.00 10.69
N CYS A 88 -0.11 -1.90 10.69
CA CYS A 88 -0.37 -3.34 10.77
C CYS A 88 -1.16 -3.66 12.04
N TYR A 89 -0.65 -3.24 13.20
CA TYR A 89 -1.37 -3.47 14.46
C TYR A 89 -2.74 -2.80 14.49
N GLY A 90 -2.92 -1.62 13.90
CA GLY A 90 -4.22 -0.95 13.78
C GLY A 90 -5.13 -1.48 12.68
N TYR A 91 -4.73 -2.53 11.94
CA TYR A 91 -5.53 -3.11 10.88
C TYR A 91 -6.63 -4.02 11.44
N GLY A 92 -7.87 -3.81 11.00
CA GLY A 92 -9.00 -4.64 11.40
C GLY A 92 -9.27 -4.58 12.90
N ASP A 93 -9.28 -5.74 13.56
CA ASP A 93 -9.47 -5.91 14.99
C ASP A 93 -8.16 -6.10 15.79
N HIS A 94 -7.03 -5.67 15.22
CA HIS A 94 -5.67 -5.87 15.73
C HIS A 94 -5.12 -7.30 15.62
N THR A 95 -5.87 -8.24 15.06
CA THR A 95 -5.44 -9.64 14.92
C THR A 95 -5.22 -10.07 13.48
N GLU A 96 -5.80 -9.38 12.50
CA GLU A 96 -5.73 -9.76 11.09
C GLU A 96 -4.33 -9.60 10.50
N CYS A 97 -3.66 -8.49 10.76
CA CYS A 97 -2.31 -8.24 10.26
C CYS A 97 -1.27 -8.84 11.19
N LYS A 98 -0.35 -9.62 10.62
CA LYS A 98 0.71 -10.33 11.35
C LYS A 98 2.11 -9.89 10.95
N ALA A 99 2.25 -9.21 9.82
CA ALA A 99 3.52 -8.67 9.38
C ALA A 99 3.37 -7.38 8.57
N SER A 100 4.37 -6.52 8.67
CA SER A 100 4.55 -5.34 7.85
C SER A 100 5.88 -5.41 7.08
N PHE A 101 5.88 -4.75 5.92
CA PHE A 101 7.07 -4.43 5.15
C PHE A 101 7.01 -2.96 4.76
N TRP A 102 8.13 -2.27 4.91
CA TRP A 102 8.32 -0.89 4.52
C TRP A 102 9.62 -0.76 3.76
N ALA A 103 9.62 -0.05 2.63
CA ALA A 103 10.84 0.27 1.91
C ALA A 103 10.64 1.50 1.03
N GLU A 104 11.74 2.15 0.69
CA GLU A 104 11.80 3.21 -0.31
C GLU A 104 12.12 2.63 -1.68
N ASN A 105 11.87 3.42 -2.72
CA ASN A 105 12.17 3.05 -4.11
C ASN A 105 11.56 1.69 -4.49
N VAL A 106 10.30 1.45 -4.11
CA VAL A 106 9.55 0.29 -4.53
C VAL A 106 8.71 0.67 -5.74
N GLU A 107 8.82 -0.08 -6.83
CA GLU A 107 7.97 0.10 -7.99
C GLU A 107 6.50 -0.13 -7.64
N ILE A 108 5.64 0.82 -7.99
CA ILE A 108 4.20 0.66 -7.83
C ILE A 108 3.71 -0.39 -8.84
N PRO A 109 3.04 -1.46 -8.39
CA PRO A 109 2.61 -2.53 -9.27
C PRO A 109 1.52 -2.07 -10.24
N GLU A 110 1.42 -2.78 -11.36
CA GLU A 110 0.40 -2.57 -12.38
C GLU A 110 -1.03 -2.58 -11.81
N GLY A 111 -1.92 -1.82 -12.45
CA GLY A 111 -3.31 -1.69 -12.03
C GLY A 111 -3.53 -0.74 -10.84
N ARG A 112 -2.51 0.02 -10.43
CA ARG A 112 -2.62 1.11 -9.43
C ARG A 112 -2.31 2.46 -10.04
N LEU A 113 -2.80 3.51 -9.38
CA LEU A 113 -2.44 4.89 -9.73
C LEU A 113 -0.93 5.09 -9.49
N GLY A 114 -0.20 5.51 -10.52
CA GLY A 114 1.26 5.67 -10.46
C GLY A 114 2.05 4.40 -10.76
N ALA A 115 1.44 3.36 -11.33
CA ALA A 115 2.15 2.14 -11.76
C ALA A 115 3.43 2.46 -12.55
N GLY A 116 4.50 1.69 -12.27
CA GLY A 116 5.83 1.89 -12.85
C GLY A 116 6.66 3.02 -12.24
N GLN A 117 6.10 3.79 -11.31
CA GLN A 117 6.86 4.81 -10.57
C GLN A 117 7.44 4.21 -9.29
N LEU A 118 8.63 4.68 -8.92
CA LEU A 118 9.23 4.35 -7.63
C LEU A 118 8.59 5.17 -6.52
N SER A 119 8.26 4.51 -5.42
CA SER A 119 7.56 5.11 -4.28
C SER A 119 8.03 4.51 -2.96
N THR A 120 7.64 5.11 -1.85
CA THR A 120 7.72 4.43 -0.55
C THR A 120 6.54 3.49 -0.42
N ALA A 121 6.82 2.23 -0.10
CA ALA A 121 5.80 1.23 0.13
C ALA A 121 5.61 0.98 1.64
N CYS A 122 4.36 0.80 2.05
CA CYS A 122 3.98 0.13 3.28
C CYS A 122 3.01 -1.00 2.94
N LEU A 123 3.44 -2.23 3.16
CA LEU A 123 2.73 -3.45 2.79
C LEU A 123 2.41 -4.25 4.06
N LEU A 124 1.19 -4.75 4.15
CA LEU A 124 0.66 -5.46 5.32
C LEU A 124 0.22 -6.87 4.92
N TYR A 125 0.50 -7.84 5.78
CA TYR A 125 0.28 -9.26 5.49
C TYR A 125 -0.49 -10.00 6.58
N LYS A 126 -1.29 -10.99 6.19
CA LYS A 126 -2.16 -11.79 7.07
C LYS A 126 -1.43 -12.89 7.85
N ARG A 127 -0.15 -13.13 7.53
CA ARG A 127 0.70 -14.10 8.22
C ARG A 127 2.05 -13.49 8.54
N ALA A 128 2.74 -14.09 9.51
CA ALA A 128 4.15 -13.81 9.73
C ALA A 128 4.95 -14.14 8.46
N LEU A 129 5.90 -13.27 8.13
CA LEU A 129 6.85 -13.49 7.05
C LEU A 129 8.11 -14.16 7.59
N THR A 130 8.83 -14.82 6.70
CA THR A 130 10.10 -15.49 6.93
C THR A 130 11.14 -14.91 5.97
N ASP A 131 12.41 -15.25 6.14
CA ASP A 131 13.48 -14.89 5.21
C ASP A 131 13.21 -15.36 3.77
N PHE A 132 12.56 -16.52 3.60
CA PHE A 132 12.17 -17.05 2.29
C PHE A 132 11.08 -16.23 1.57
N ASP A 133 10.41 -15.33 2.28
CA ASP A 133 9.38 -14.46 1.71
C ASP A 133 9.97 -13.19 1.06
N PHE A 134 11.29 -13.09 1.00
CA PHE A 134 11.98 -11.95 0.44
C PHE A 134 12.98 -12.37 -0.63
N THR A 135 13.19 -11.47 -1.59
CA THR A 135 14.20 -11.61 -2.63
C THR A 135 15.09 -10.36 -2.64
N PRO A 136 16.36 -10.47 -3.05
CA PRO A 136 17.19 -9.30 -3.30
C PRO A 136 16.47 -8.33 -4.23
N ALA A 137 16.52 -7.04 -3.91
CA ALA A 137 15.93 -6.00 -4.75
C ALA A 137 16.81 -5.73 -5.98
N PRO A 138 16.23 -5.30 -7.11
CA PRO A 138 17.00 -4.70 -8.22
C PRO A 138 17.86 -3.52 -7.74
N GLU A 139 18.89 -3.18 -8.51
CA GLU A 139 19.76 -2.05 -8.17
C GLU A 139 18.97 -0.73 -8.10
N GLY A 140 19.03 -0.06 -6.95
CA GLY A 140 18.33 1.20 -6.70
C GLY A 140 16.91 1.05 -6.15
N GLU A 141 16.40 -0.18 -6.02
CA GLU A 141 15.06 -0.46 -5.50
C GLU A 141 15.07 -1.06 -4.09
N GLY A 142 13.90 -1.00 -3.43
CA GLY A 142 13.69 -1.63 -2.12
C GLY A 142 14.68 -1.14 -1.06
N THR A 143 15.14 0.11 -1.16
CA THR A 143 16.15 0.67 -0.29
C THR A 143 15.59 0.95 1.10
N SER A 144 16.44 0.92 2.12
CA SER A 144 16.03 1.13 3.51
C SER A 144 14.94 0.13 3.96
N ALA A 145 14.93 -1.07 3.38
CA ALA A 145 13.88 -2.05 3.62
C ALA A 145 13.86 -2.49 5.08
N TYR A 146 12.64 -2.58 5.60
CA TYR A 146 12.34 -2.88 6.98
C TYR A 146 11.13 -3.81 7.04
N THR A 147 11.23 -4.87 7.83
CA THR A 147 10.13 -5.80 8.02
C THR A 147 9.97 -6.16 9.48
N ARG A 148 8.73 -6.36 9.92
CA ARG A 148 8.37 -6.72 11.29
C ARG A 148 7.22 -7.70 11.28
N ASN A 149 7.38 -8.80 12.00
CA ASN A 149 6.28 -9.63 12.42
C ASN A 149 5.78 -9.16 13.79
N ILE A 150 4.47 -9.18 13.99
CA ILE A 150 3.82 -8.78 15.24
C ILE A 150 3.04 -9.98 15.75
N ALA A 151 3.34 -10.40 16.99
CA ALA A 151 2.63 -11.46 17.69
C ALA A 151 2.16 -10.95 19.05
N CYS A 152 0.84 -10.76 19.12
CA CYS A 152 0.03 -10.61 20.33
C CYS A 152 -0.96 -11.80 20.33
#